data_AF-A0A947MR06-F1
#
_entry.id   AF-A0A947MR06-F1
#
_cell.length_a   1.000
_cell.length_b   1.000
_cell.length_c   1.000
_cell.angle_alpha   90.00
_cell.angle_beta   90.00
_cell.angle_gamma   90.00
#
_symmetry.space_group_name_H-M   'P 1'
#
loop_
_entity.id
_entity.type
_entity.pdbx_description
1 polymer ?
#
loop_
_entity_poly.entity_id
_entity_poly.type
_entity_poly.pdbx_seq_one_letter_code
_entity_poly.pdbx_strand_id
1 'polypeptide(L)'
;MKMHSPARSGVLSFAILAVVSSLGAQGCGESSSATSAGVPDAASDDAADTESVTDVEPAAGSDGTLPDAESESDTPSTDVGTDTGPTDTGATDTGGGDVTTTPVDKTFCVAIRGNGELITAHFAALARLAETFGAFDGVAGGSSGSISAFFTESIHLHPGIKKCGGKACTPLQAGARVGLMFKSLYGYLQAMTERDEAVAVGVLLDVAAKAQAQGIGTLIEDGNLEGALQSLITLLTSADVKDLVNDEVLDLLLESENPLDYVPLVWSAISTLGAFSAESAEIFLRPGLVSFEGFAEKLGRIGSFYAGYGPVDLDNWEAFFDACALPGRGKPWPEVAGLPDGDGSTCGVRFSEMLAAWREGFIPVEGTSPNRINDPVGKGFRSLAITSVFTGAAAAAFKTAYENYLALATWSFTPSFDDVRVGYWGADVHTKAVVANALDFPDLKSQKAASLGPGSWRLAISMSPAEPGLSRAKALPDGSISGGGWPDLAPVLALRNAGCDQVVYLTRRGPDSKFGRAVAALAGVTPEQDFALYESTNPNSSLSLSLREAAGVWCTDWNLFSLTQIPEIMSDAWTAPFELHDETLVPIEGDYPTITEPELGLEGCTPADLLE
;
A
#
# COMPACT_ATOMS: atom_id res chain seq x y z
N MET A 1 -21.81 -39.91 -28.63
CA MET A 1 -22.63 -39.84 -27.39
C MET A 1 -23.32 -38.49 -27.38
N LYS A 2 -24.66 -38.47 -27.28
CA LYS A 2 -25.46 -37.24 -27.25
C LYS A 2 -25.19 -36.50 -25.94
N MET A 3 -24.71 -35.26 -26.00
CA MET A 3 -24.73 -34.34 -24.86
C MET A 3 -25.93 -33.42 -25.00
N HIS A 4 -26.73 -33.37 -23.94
CA HIS A 4 -27.82 -32.42 -23.73
C HIS A 4 -27.25 -31.05 -23.39
N SER A 5 -27.81 -30.03 -24.03
CA SER A 5 -27.65 -28.61 -23.68
C SER A 5 -28.77 -28.22 -22.71
N PRO A 6 -28.48 -27.49 -21.62
CA PRO A 6 -29.51 -26.75 -20.90
C PRO A 6 -29.52 -25.27 -21.30
N ALA A 7 -30.74 -24.74 -21.32
CA ALA A 7 -31.15 -23.43 -21.78
C ALA A 7 -30.56 -22.28 -20.94
N ARG A 8 -30.18 -21.20 -21.63
CA ARG A 8 -29.87 -19.88 -21.06
C ARG A 8 -31.17 -19.18 -20.65
N SER A 9 -31.23 -18.74 -19.40
CA SER A 9 -32.08 -17.63 -18.94
C SER A 9 -31.20 -16.74 -18.06
N GLY A 10 -30.84 -15.58 -18.58
CA GLY A 10 -30.08 -14.55 -17.89
C GLY A 10 -30.53 -13.20 -18.41
N VAL A 11 -31.46 -12.57 -17.68
CA VAL A 11 -31.82 -11.17 -17.86
C VAL A 11 -30.68 -10.35 -17.26
N LEU A 12 -29.86 -9.73 -18.11
CA LEU A 12 -28.80 -8.81 -17.70
C LEU A 12 -29.43 -7.42 -17.49
N SER A 13 -29.54 -6.98 -16.23
CA SER A 13 -29.83 -5.59 -15.90
C SER A 13 -28.58 -4.74 -16.09
N PHE A 14 -28.66 -3.75 -16.98
CA PHE A 14 -27.67 -2.69 -17.13
C PHE A 14 -27.85 -1.64 -16.02
N ALA A 15 -26.81 -1.41 -15.22
CA ALA A 15 -26.71 -0.26 -14.34
C ALA A 15 -25.24 0.15 -14.15
N ILE A 16 -24.65 0.78 -15.17
CA ILE A 16 -23.35 1.49 -15.05
C ILE A 16 -23.51 2.82 -15.77
N LEU A 17 -24.07 3.83 -15.08
CA LEU A 17 -23.99 5.25 -15.48
C LEU A 17 -24.51 6.25 -14.40
N ALA A 18 -24.61 5.86 -13.13
CA ALA A 18 -25.31 6.68 -12.11
C ALA A 18 -24.42 7.30 -11.01
N VAL A 19 -23.13 6.99 -10.91
CA VAL A 19 -22.29 7.48 -9.79
C VAL A 19 -21.61 8.83 -10.09
N VAL A 20 -21.40 9.17 -11.36
CA VAL A 20 -20.80 10.47 -11.76
C VAL A 20 -21.83 11.61 -11.80
N SER A 21 -23.12 11.29 -11.98
CA SER A 21 -24.20 12.30 -12.09
C SER A 21 -24.75 12.79 -10.73
N SER A 22 -24.52 12.07 -9.62
CA SER A 22 -25.06 12.45 -8.31
C SER A 22 -24.15 13.41 -7.53
N LEU A 23 -22.87 13.52 -7.88
CA LEU A 23 -21.90 14.41 -7.22
C LEU A 23 -21.85 15.83 -7.83
N GLY A 24 -22.44 16.04 -9.01
CA GLY A 24 -22.41 17.33 -9.73
C GLY A 24 -23.69 18.19 -9.62
N ALA A 25 -24.71 17.76 -8.86
CA ALA A 25 -26.03 18.39 -8.92
C ALA A 25 -26.67 18.64 -7.54
N GLN A 26 -25.93 19.16 -6.56
CA GLN A 26 -26.53 19.78 -5.38
C GLN A 26 -25.78 21.06 -5.01
N GLY A 27 -26.04 22.11 -5.79
CA GLY A 27 -25.72 23.49 -5.45
C GLY A 27 -26.86 24.40 -5.89
N CYS A 28 -27.45 25.09 -4.92
CA CYS A 28 -28.47 26.16 -5.00
C CYS A 28 -29.94 25.73 -5.02
N GLY A 29 -30.66 26.00 -3.92
CA GLY A 29 -32.09 26.34 -3.99
C GLY A 29 -33.00 25.82 -2.87
N GLU A 30 -33.20 26.68 -1.86
CA GLU A 30 -34.44 26.91 -1.10
C GLU A 30 -34.99 25.91 -0.07
N SER A 31 -35.33 26.52 1.07
CA SER A 31 -36.00 26.00 2.25
C SER A 31 -37.46 25.61 2.02
N SER A 32 -37.89 24.47 2.56
CA SER A 32 -39.23 24.34 3.14
C SER A 32 -39.34 23.17 4.13
N SER A 33 -39.93 23.48 5.27
CA SER A 33 -40.41 22.59 6.34
C SER A 33 -41.43 21.53 5.89
N ALA A 34 -41.37 20.31 6.45
CA ALA A 34 -42.57 19.53 6.86
C ALA A 34 -42.23 18.16 7.49
N THR A 35 -42.62 18.02 8.77
CA THR A 35 -43.35 16.91 9.44
C THR A 35 -43.13 15.42 9.13
N SER A 36 -42.89 14.72 10.26
CA SER A 36 -43.15 13.33 10.66
C SER A 36 -44.09 12.42 9.84
N ALA A 37 -43.64 11.17 9.65
CA ALA A 37 -44.36 9.90 9.80
C ALA A 37 -43.29 8.78 9.70
N GLY A 38 -43.16 7.83 10.62
CA GLY A 38 -44.07 6.72 10.85
C GLY A 38 -43.33 5.42 10.52
N VAL A 39 -42.77 4.76 11.53
CA VAL A 39 -42.13 3.43 11.44
C VAL A 39 -43.20 2.35 11.52
N PRO A 40 -43.19 1.32 10.67
CA PRO A 40 -43.82 0.06 10.97
C PRO A 40 -42.78 -1.02 11.30
N ASP A 41 -43.06 -1.69 12.42
CA ASP A 41 -42.51 -2.99 12.80
C ASP A 41 -42.68 -4.04 11.70
N ALA A 42 -41.67 -4.89 11.54
CA ALA A 42 -41.83 -6.22 10.97
C ALA A 42 -40.90 -7.20 11.70
N ALA A 43 -41.53 -8.01 12.56
CA ALA A 43 -40.99 -9.24 13.10
C ALA A 43 -41.11 -10.36 12.04
N SER A 44 -40.11 -11.24 11.95
CA SER A 44 -40.30 -12.63 11.53
C SER A 44 -39.12 -13.51 11.96
N ASP A 45 -39.39 -14.29 13.00
CA ASP A 45 -39.05 -15.69 13.30
C ASP A 45 -38.12 -16.51 12.37
N ASP A 46 -37.23 -17.23 13.08
CA ASP A 46 -36.84 -18.64 12.94
C ASP A 46 -36.27 -19.20 11.63
N ALA A 47 -34.99 -19.59 11.68
CA ALA A 47 -34.59 -21.02 11.69
C ALA A 47 -33.06 -21.14 11.84
N ALA A 48 -32.63 -21.70 12.98
CA ALA A 48 -31.25 -22.11 13.22
C ALA A 48 -31.07 -23.57 12.80
N ASP A 49 -30.23 -23.82 11.80
CA ASP A 49 -29.69 -25.15 11.50
C ASP A 49 -28.31 -25.28 12.16
N THR A 50 -28.27 -26.09 13.21
CA THR A 50 -27.06 -26.58 13.88
C THR A 50 -26.57 -27.84 13.15
N GLU A 51 -25.42 -27.77 12.49
CA GLU A 51 -24.66 -28.96 12.12
C GLU A 51 -23.51 -29.23 13.10
N SER A 52 -23.57 -30.42 13.67
CA SER A 52 -22.62 -31.02 14.60
C SER A 52 -21.32 -31.44 13.91
N VAL A 53 -20.19 -30.89 14.36
CA VAL A 53 -18.85 -31.41 14.02
C VAL A 53 -18.45 -32.43 15.09
N THR A 54 -18.26 -33.67 14.66
CA THR A 54 -17.73 -34.77 15.47
C THR A 54 -16.22 -34.68 15.61
N ASP A 55 -15.77 -34.90 16.84
CA ASP A 55 -14.39 -35.01 17.30
C ASP A 55 -13.53 -36.01 16.49
N VAL A 56 -12.30 -35.61 16.19
CA VAL A 56 -11.20 -36.51 15.80
C VAL A 56 -10.02 -36.24 16.72
N GLU A 57 -9.75 -37.17 17.63
CA GLU A 57 -8.51 -37.24 18.41
C GLU A 57 -7.29 -37.41 17.50
N PRO A 58 -6.12 -36.84 17.85
CA PRO A 58 -4.84 -37.38 17.42
C PRO A 58 -4.15 -38.15 18.55
N ALA A 59 -3.72 -39.35 18.19
CA ALA A 59 -2.95 -40.27 18.99
C ALA A 59 -1.54 -39.75 19.31
N ALA A 60 -1.09 -40.06 20.52
CA ALA A 60 0.27 -39.90 21.00
C ALA A 60 1.27 -40.84 20.29
N GLY A 61 2.53 -40.43 20.15
CA GLY A 61 3.63 -41.37 19.94
C GLY A 61 4.98 -40.77 19.55
N SER A 62 5.98 -41.09 20.40
CA SER A 62 7.46 -41.09 20.22
C SER A 62 8.15 -39.75 19.99
N ASP A 63 8.95 -39.21 20.93
CA ASP A 63 10.19 -39.73 21.54
C ASP A 63 11.33 -39.82 20.51
N GLY A 64 12.22 -38.81 20.56
CA GLY A 64 13.32 -38.61 19.63
C GLY A 64 14.36 -37.68 20.23
N THR A 65 15.22 -38.26 21.06
CA THR A 65 16.43 -37.67 21.63
C THR A 65 17.44 -37.36 20.51
N LEU A 66 18.00 -36.15 20.49
CA LEU A 66 19.20 -35.80 19.73
C LEU A 66 20.23 -35.15 20.66
N PRO A 67 21.54 -35.50 20.55
CA PRO A 67 22.55 -35.08 21.50
C PRO A 67 23.24 -33.77 21.11
N ASP A 68 23.81 -33.16 22.15
CA ASP A 68 24.75 -32.05 22.15
C ASP A 68 25.93 -32.25 21.19
N ALA A 69 26.31 -31.19 20.50
CA ALA A 69 27.63 -31.06 19.89
C ALA A 69 28.15 -29.62 20.08
N GLU A 70 28.90 -29.44 21.17
CA GLU A 70 29.89 -28.37 21.31
C GLU A 70 30.94 -28.49 20.19
N SER A 71 31.35 -27.36 19.64
CA SER A 71 32.63 -27.24 18.93
C SER A 71 33.06 -25.78 18.87
N GLU A 72 33.85 -25.40 19.88
CA GLU A 72 34.76 -24.27 19.86
C GLU A 72 35.66 -24.32 18.61
N SER A 73 35.88 -23.19 17.94
CA SER A 73 37.18 -22.94 17.30
C SER A 73 37.48 -21.45 17.24
N ASP A 74 38.56 -21.16 17.94
CA ASP A 74 39.24 -19.90 18.14
C ASP A 74 39.98 -19.38 16.88
N THR A 75 40.19 -18.05 16.92
CA THR A 75 41.30 -17.23 16.35
C THR A 75 41.26 -16.77 14.87
N PRO A 76 41.97 -15.67 14.52
CA PRO A 76 42.31 -14.48 15.31
C PRO A 76 42.00 -13.14 14.62
N SER A 77 41.77 -12.14 15.47
CA SER A 77 41.87 -10.70 15.20
C SER A 77 43.21 -10.31 14.57
N THR A 78 43.16 -9.50 13.51
CA THR A 78 44.30 -8.66 13.09
C THR A 78 43.87 -7.21 13.11
N ASP A 79 44.54 -6.50 14.00
CA ASP A 79 44.44 -5.09 14.35
C ASP A 79 45.61 -4.38 13.66
N VAL A 80 45.35 -3.51 12.68
CA VAL A 80 46.30 -2.48 12.20
C VAL A 80 45.53 -1.34 11.53
N GLY A 81 45.69 -0.11 12.04
CA GLY A 81 45.57 1.08 11.18
C GLY A 81 44.92 2.30 11.80
N THR A 82 45.53 2.82 12.86
CA THR A 82 45.36 4.21 13.32
C THR A 82 45.66 5.20 12.20
N ASP A 83 44.73 6.12 11.91
CA ASP A 83 45.10 7.43 11.38
C ASP A 83 44.27 8.55 12.00
N THR A 84 44.94 9.68 12.05
CA THR A 84 44.92 10.79 13.00
C THR A 84 43.86 11.83 12.66
N GLY A 85 43.24 12.40 13.70
CA GLY A 85 42.26 13.48 13.59
C GLY A 85 42.87 14.83 13.19
N PRO A 86 42.08 15.90 13.37
CA PRO A 86 42.62 16.98 14.19
C PRO A 86 41.69 17.32 15.35
N THR A 87 42.35 17.40 16.49
CA THR A 87 42.01 18.05 17.75
C THR A 87 41.26 19.38 17.59
N ASP A 88 40.19 19.55 18.37
CA ASP A 88 39.84 20.87 18.89
C ASP A 88 39.77 20.82 20.43
N THR A 89 40.49 21.77 21.01
CA THR A 89 40.75 21.98 22.43
C THR A 89 39.53 22.64 23.07
N GLY A 90 38.94 22.09 24.13
CA GLY A 90 39.39 22.38 25.49
C GLY A 90 38.63 23.56 26.12
N ALA A 91 37.54 23.26 26.81
CA ALA A 91 37.02 24.10 27.90
C ALA A 91 36.38 23.19 28.96
N THR A 92 37.12 22.98 30.04
CA THR A 92 36.65 22.38 31.28
C THR A 92 35.79 23.39 32.03
N ASP A 93 34.50 23.11 32.17
CA ASP A 93 33.66 23.76 33.19
C ASP A 93 33.06 22.68 34.09
N THR A 94 33.61 22.60 35.31
CA THR A 94 33.12 21.75 36.40
C THR A 94 32.03 22.51 37.14
N GLY A 95 30.79 22.41 36.65
CA GLY A 95 29.59 22.87 37.33
C GLY A 95 28.61 21.71 37.47
N GLY A 96 28.46 21.18 38.69
CA GLY A 96 27.42 20.22 39.04
C GLY A 96 26.04 20.87 38.95
N GLY A 97 25.47 20.86 37.76
CA GLY A 97 24.07 21.14 37.50
C GLY A 97 23.36 19.81 37.25
N ASP A 98 22.27 19.60 37.98
CA ASP A 98 21.29 18.55 37.76
C ASP A 98 20.89 18.58 36.26
N VAL A 99 21.41 17.62 35.48
CA VAL A 99 21.06 17.45 34.08
C VAL A 99 19.65 16.87 34.09
N THR A 100 18.65 17.74 34.17
CA THR A 100 17.31 17.43 33.68
C THR A 100 17.47 17.15 32.20
N THR A 101 17.74 15.89 31.84
CA THR A 101 17.70 15.41 30.48
C THR A 101 16.31 15.76 29.96
N THR A 102 16.21 16.77 29.11
CA THR A 102 14.97 17.04 28.37
C THR A 102 14.55 15.70 27.76
N PRO A 103 13.32 15.22 28.01
CA PRO A 103 12.85 13.97 27.43
C PRO A 103 13.14 14.02 25.93
N VAL A 104 13.88 13.04 25.43
CA VAL A 104 14.05 12.89 23.98
C VAL A 104 12.66 12.59 23.44
N ASP A 105 12.14 13.44 22.56
CA ASP A 105 10.88 13.20 21.89
C ASP A 105 10.97 11.85 21.17
N LYS A 106 10.13 10.89 21.57
CA LYS A 106 10.05 9.56 20.96
C LYS A 106 9.63 9.72 19.50
N THR A 107 10.31 9.02 18.60
CA THR A 107 9.98 9.02 17.18
C THR A 107 8.72 8.20 16.91
N PHE A 108 7.76 8.79 16.19
CA PHE A 108 6.47 8.17 15.86
C PHE A 108 6.38 7.80 14.38
N CYS A 109 6.22 6.53 14.07
CA CYS A 109 6.15 6.01 12.70
C CYS A 109 4.83 5.25 12.44
N VAL A 110 4.50 5.03 11.17
CA VAL A 110 3.31 4.26 10.76
C VAL A 110 3.69 3.08 9.86
N ALA A 111 3.34 1.87 10.29
CA ALA A 111 3.38 0.68 9.46
C ALA A 111 2.03 0.54 8.73
N ILE A 112 2.06 0.38 7.40
CA ILE A 112 0.85 0.31 6.57
C ILE A 112 0.75 -1.07 5.95
N ARG A 113 -0.34 -1.77 6.27
CA ARG A 113 -0.72 -2.99 5.58
C ARG A 113 -1.23 -2.68 4.18
N GLY A 114 -0.70 -3.35 3.16
CA GLY A 114 -1.24 -3.27 1.81
C GLY A 114 -2.67 -3.82 1.73
N ASN A 115 -3.54 -3.13 0.99
CA ASN A 115 -4.94 -3.48 0.79
C ASN A 115 -5.37 -3.46 -0.69
N GLY A 116 -4.40 -3.55 -1.60
CA GLY A 116 -4.62 -3.55 -3.04
C GLY A 116 -5.34 -2.29 -3.51
N GLU A 117 -6.49 -2.53 -4.14
CA GLU A 117 -7.37 -1.55 -4.75
C GLU A 117 -8.05 -0.60 -3.73
N LEU A 118 -8.15 -0.98 -2.45
CA LEU A 118 -8.85 -0.23 -1.40
C LEU A 118 -8.00 0.88 -0.77
N ILE A 119 -6.92 1.32 -1.44
CA ILE A 119 -5.89 2.24 -0.92
C ILE A 119 -6.45 3.55 -0.33
N THR A 120 -7.63 3.99 -0.76
CA THR A 120 -8.30 5.18 -0.22
C THR A 120 -8.59 5.09 1.27
N ALA A 121 -8.74 3.88 1.82
CA ALA A 121 -8.84 3.63 3.26
C ALA A 121 -7.61 4.16 4.02
N HIS A 122 -6.41 3.97 3.44
CA HIS A 122 -5.17 4.43 4.06
C HIS A 122 -5.16 5.95 4.25
N PHE A 123 -5.64 6.71 3.26
CA PHE A 123 -5.60 8.16 3.32
C PHE A 123 -6.48 8.71 4.45
N ALA A 124 -7.68 8.14 4.64
CA ALA A 124 -8.56 8.54 5.73
C ALA A 124 -7.97 8.17 7.11
N ALA A 125 -7.45 6.95 7.26
CA ALA A 125 -6.82 6.50 8.50
C ALA A 125 -5.54 7.31 8.83
N LEU A 126 -4.67 7.54 7.85
CA LEU A 126 -3.46 8.37 8.02
C LEU A 126 -3.80 9.82 8.36
N ALA A 127 -4.83 10.39 7.74
CA ALA A 127 -5.29 11.72 8.08
C ALA A 127 -5.75 11.78 9.55
N ARG A 128 -6.47 10.76 10.01
CA ARG A 128 -6.93 10.66 11.39
C ARG A 128 -5.78 10.47 12.38
N LEU A 129 -4.83 9.60 12.08
CA LEU A 129 -3.62 9.41 12.88
C LEU A 129 -2.83 10.70 13.02
N ALA A 130 -2.66 11.44 11.92
CA ALA A 130 -1.94 12.71 11.93
C ALA A 130 -2.61 13.77 12.82
N GLU A 131 -3.94 13.84 12.80
CA GLU A 131 -4.70 14.77 13.65
C GLU A 131 -4.71 14.37 15.13
N THR A 132 -4.48 13.09 15.41
CA THR A 132 -4.51 12.52 16.76
C THR A 132 -3.14 12.64 17.43
N PHE A 133 -2.09 12.19 16.74
CA PHE A 133 -0.75 12.01 17.31
C PHE A 133 0.29 12.96 16.71
N GLY A 134 -0.05 13.69 15.65
CA GLY A 134 0.85 14.65 15.00
C GLY A 134 1.43 14.14 13.70
N ALA A 135 2.34 14.93 13.12
CA ALA A 135 3.11 14.48 11.98
C ALA A 135 3.97 13.26 12.36
N PHE A 136 4.19 12.37 11.39
CA PHE A 136 4.97 11.14 11.57
C PHE A 136 6.45 11.43 11.28
N ASP A 137 7.33 10.57 11.78
CA ASP A 137 8.77 10.57 11.54
C ASP A 137 9.20 9.49 10.54
N GLY A 138 8.35 8.48 10.31
CA GLY A 138 8.62 7.39 9.38
C GLY A 138 7.39 6.62 8.93
N VAL A 139 7.54 5.87 7.86
CA VAL A 139 6.49 5.04 7.25
C VAL A 139 7.07 3.81 6.58
N ALA A 140 6.35 2.70 6.60
CA ALA A 140 6.70 1.50 5.84
C ALA A 140 5.46 0.80 5.28
N GLY A 141 5.60 0.18 4.11
CA GLY A 141 4.54 -0.65 3.54
C GLY A 141 4.98 -1.39 2.27
N GLY A 142 4.43 -2.58 2.07
CA GLY A 142 4.51 -3.36 0.82
C GLY A 142 3.26 -3.17 -0.03
N SER A 143 3.35 -3.48 -1.33
CA SER A 143 2.22 -3.40 -2.28
C SER A 143 1.60 -1.99 -2.33
N SER A 144 0.27 -1.84 -2.24
CA SER A 144 -0.40 -0.54 -2.12
C SER A 144 0.01 0.27 -0.88
N GLY A 145 0.57 -0.40 0.14
CA GLY A 145 1.24 0.24 1.27
C GLY A 145 2.49 1.03 0.85
N SER A 146 3.25 0.57 -0.17
CA SER A 146 4.38 1.34 -0.74
C SER A 146 3.92 2.62 -1.44
N ILE A 147 2.77 2.60 -2.14
CA ILE A 147 2.18 3.81 -2.73
C ILE A 147 1.78 4.80 -1.63
N SER A 148 1.20 4.28 -0.54
CA SER A 148 0.81 5.10 0.60
C SER A 148 2.03 5.70 1.30
N ALA A 149 3.09 4.90 1.48
CA ALA A 149 4.38 5.37 2.00
C ALA A 149 5.00 6.48 1.11
N PHE A 150 4.93 6.35 -0.21
CA PHE A 150 5.37 7.39 -1.14
C PHE A 150 4.62 8.71 -0.93
N PHE A 151 3.28 8.66 -0.82
CA PHE A 151 2.49 9.87 -0.56
C PHE A 151 2.74 10.44 0.83
N THR A 152 2.85 9.59 1.85
CA THR A 152 3.22 10.02 3.20
C THR A 152 4.54 10.79 3.18
N GLU A 153 5.59 10.23 2.59
CA GLU A 153 6.87 10.94 2.49
C GLU A 153 6.74 12.22 1.66
N SER A 154 6.03 12.20 0.53
CA SER A 154 5.82 13.39 -0.30
C SER A 154 5.17 14.52 0.49
N ILE A 155 4.13 14.22 1.28
CA ILE A 155 3.47 15.18 2.18
C ILE A 155 4.46 15.74 3.21
N HIS A 156 5.24 14.87 3.87
CA HIS A 156 6.17 15.29 4.92
C HIS A 156 7.38 16.08 4.42
N LEU A 157 7.70 15.98 3.12
CA LEU A 157 8.73 16.80 2.47
C LEU A 157 8.24 18.21 2.10
N HIS A 158 6.93 18.46 2.12
CA HIS A 158 6.41 19.79 1.81
C HIS A 158 6.92 20.83 2.82
N PRO A 159 7.50 21.96 2.37
CA PRO A 159 8.09 22.96 3.28
C PRO A 159 7.07 23.58 4.24
N GLY A 160 5.79 23.59 3.83
CA GLY A 160 4.68 24.07 4.65
C GLY A 160 4.27 23.13 5.81
N ILE A 161 4.74 21.89 5.90
CA ILE A 161 4.34 21.03 7.04
C ILE A 161 5.01 21.47 8.34
N LYS A 162 6.27 21.87 8.28
CA LYS A 162 7.09 22.17 9.48
C LYS A 162 7.08 23.64 9.88
N LYS A 163 6.62 24.55 9.02
CA LYS A 163 6.66 26.00 9.25
C LYS A 163 5.28 26.66 9.22
N CYS A 164 4.90 27.33 10.30
CA CYS A 164 3.63 28.02 10.49
C CYS A 164 3.91 29.50 10.81
N GLY A 165 3.59 30.44 9.91
CA GLY A 165 3.83 31.87 10.12
C GLY A 165 5.32 32.20 10.32
N GLY A 166 6.19 31.53 9.56
CA GLY A 166 7.65 31.69 9.64
C GLY A 166 8.33 31.04 10.86
N LYS A 167 7.60 30.35 11.74
CA LYS A 167 8.14 29.62 12.91
C LYS A 167 7.91 28.12 12.77
N ALA A 168 8.56 27.31 13.61
CA ALA A 168 8.24 25.88 13.69
C ALA A 168 6.75 25.72 14.08
N CYS A 169 6.03 24.86 13.38
CA CYS A 169 4.66 24.49 13.74
C CYS A 169 4.64 23.76 15.09
N THR A 170 3.58 23.93 15.87
CA THR A 170 3.31 23.01 16.99
C THR A 170 2.96 21.62 16.46
N PRO A 171 3.08 20.55 17.28
CA PRO A 171 2.64 19.21 16.88
C PRO A 171 1.20 19.20 16.37
N LEU A 172 0.29 19.93 17.02
CA LEU A 172 -1.12 20.05 16.62
C LEU A 172 -1.25 20.66 15.21
N GLN A 173 -0.52 21.74 14.93
CA GLN A 173 -0.56 22.40 13.63
C GLN A 173 0.04 21.52 12.53
N ALA A 174 1.19 20.89 12.79
CA ALA A 174 1.82 19.97 11.83
C ALA A 174 0.90 18.78 11.53
N GLY A 175 0.33 18.16 12.57
CA GLY A 175 -0.64 17.07 12.45
C GLY A 175 -1.89 17.47 11.65
N ALA A 176 -2.46 18.64 11.92
CA ALA A 176 -3.60 19.15 11.16
C ALA A 176 -3.26 19.44 9.68
N ARG A 177 -2.06 19.95 9.37
CA ARG A 177 -1.61 20.17 7.98
C ARG A 177 -1.39 18.86 7.23
N VAL A 178 -0.75 17.87 7.88
CA VAL A 178 -0.61 16.51 7.32
C VAL A 178 -1.99 15.87 7.11
N GLY A 179 -2.88 15.97 8.10
CA GLY A 179 -4.25 15.48 8.01
C GLY A 179 -5.03 16.10 6.85
N LEU A 180 -4.93 17.42 6.67
CA LEU A 180 -5.52 18.12 5.52
C LEU A 180 -4.98 17.60 4.18
N MET A 181 -3.66 17.39 4.06
CA MET A 181 -3.07 16.91 2.82
C MET A 181 -3.57 15.52 2.45
N PHE A 182 -3.62 14.58 3.41
CA PHE A 182 -4.20 13.25 3.15
C PHE A 182 -5.68 13.31 2.76
N LYS A 183 -6.49 14.15 3.43
CA LYS A 183 -7.91 14.34 3.04
C LYS A 183 -8.03 14.89 1.62
N SER A 184 -7.17 15.85 1.28
CA SER A 184 -7.19 16.49 -0.04
C SER A 184 -6.82 15.55 -1.18
N LEU A 185 -6.24 14.37 -0.93
CA LEU A 185 -6.04 13.35 -1.98
C LEU A 185 -7.38 12.94 -2.61
N TYR A 186 -8.46 12.93 -1.83
CA TYR A 186 -9.80 12.72 -2.37
C TYR A 186 -10.24 13.92 -3.24
N GLY A 187 -9.95 15.15 -2.81
CA GLY A 187 -10.15 16.36 -3.61
C GLY A 187 -9.35 16.35 -4.91
N TYR A 188 -8.13 15.81 -4.89
CA TYR A 188 -7.29 15.62 -6.07
C TYR A 188 -8.00 14.69 -7.05
N LEU A 189 -8.51 13.54 -6.59
CA LEU A 189 -9.25 12.62 -7.44
C LEU A 189 -10.52 13.27 -8.03
N GLN A 190 -11.25 14.07 -7.25
CA GLN A 190 -12.44 14.80 -7.71
C GLN A 190 -12.12 15.86 -8.77
N ALA A 191 -11.05 16.64 -8.59
CA ALA A 191 -10.63 17.68 -9.53
C ALA A 191 -10.11 17.11 -10.86
N MET A 192 -9.82 15.80 -10.90
CA MET A 192 -9.10 15.14 -11.99
C MET A 192 -9.99 14.22 -12.84
N THR A 193 -11.29 14.17 -12.60
CA THR A 193 -12.28 13.24 -13.21
C THR A 193 -12.33 13.21 -14.75
N GLU A 194 -11.74 14.20 -15.43
CA GLU A 194 -11.66 14.27 -16.91
C GLU A 194 -10.21 14.17 -17.45
N ARG A 195 -9.23 13.71 -16.65
CA ARG A 195 -7.79 13.81 -16.98
C ARG A 195 -7.00 12.52 -16.70
N ASP A 196 -5.85 12.39 -17.37
CA ASP A 196 -4.96 11.21 -17.41
C ASP A 196 -4.69 10.53 -16.06
N GLU A 197 -4.58 11.27 -14.96
CA GLU A 197 -4.25 10.72 -13.63
C GLU A 197 -5.46 10.06 -12.93
N ALA A 198 -6.67 10.61 -13.04
CA ALA A 198 -7.86 9.94 -12.50
C ALA A 198 -8.22 8.72 -13.37
N VAL A 199 -8.01 8.86 -14.68
CA VAL A 199 -8.04 7.77 -15.65
C VAL A 199 -7.05 6.67 -15.24
N ALA A 200 -5.81 6.98 -14.86
CA ALA A 200 -4.85 5.97 -14.40
C ALA A 200 -5.27 5.16 -13.17
N VAL A 201 -6.05 5.75 -12.26
CA VAL A 201 -6.55 5.07 -11.06
C VAL A 201 -7.81 4.25 -11.35
N GLY A 202 -8.66 4.66 -12.32
CA GLY A 202 -9.90 3.96 -12.68
C GLY A 202 -9.81 3.00 -13.87
N VAL A 203 -8.88 3.23 -14.81
CA VAL A 203 -8.89 2.61 -16.15
C VAL A 203 -8.68 1.11 -16.11
N LEU A 204 -7.93 0.57 -15.16
CA LEU A 204 -7.67 -0.86 -15.11
C LEU A 204 -8.98 -1.66 -15.10
N LEU A 205 -9.96 -1.23 -14.31
CA LEU A 205 -11.29 -1.85 -14.28
C LEU A 205 -12.08 -1.58 -15.57
N ASP A 206 -11.93 -0.39 -16.16
CA ASP A 206 -12.59 -0.04 -17.42
C ASP A 206 -12.03 -0.81 -18.62
N VAL A 207 -10.77 -1.25 -18.63
CA VAL A 207 -10.23 -2.03 -19.75
C VAL A 207 -10.97 -3.36 -19.88
N ALA A 208 -11.22 -4.05 -18.76
CA ALA A 208 -11.98 -5.29 -18.77
C ALA A 208 -13.41 -5.06 -19.28
N ALA A 209 -14.09 -4.02 -18.78
CA ALA A 209 -15.43 -3.66 -19.22
C ALA A 209 -15.49 -3.26 -20.71
N LYS A 210 -14.53 -2.45 -21.18
CA LYS A 210 -14.40 -2.06 -22.60
C LYS A 210 -14.13 -3.29 -23.48
N ALA A 211 -13.27 -4.20 -23.04
CA ALA A 211 -12.95 -5.43 -23.76
C ALA A 211 -14.16 -6.36 -23.89
N GLN A 212 -14.94 -6.51 -22.81
CA GLN A 212 -16.21 -7.24 -22.82
C GLN A 212 -17.24 -6.58 -23.75
N ALA A 213 -17.39 -5.26 -23.68
CA ALA A 213 -18.32 -4.51 -24.53
C ALA A 213 -17.98 -4.61 -26.03
N GLN A 214 -16.70 -4.74 -26.38
CA GLN A 214 -16.24 -4.99 -27.74
C GLN A 214 -16.42 -6.44 -28.20
N GLY A 215 -16.91 -7.34 -27.34
CA GLY A 215 -17.17 -8.74 -27.69
C GLY A 215 -15.89 -9.58 -27.90
N ILE A 216 -14.75 -9.16 -27.34
CA ILE A 216 -13.46 -9.85 -27.54
C ILE A 216 -13.53 -11.31 -27.06
N GLY A 217 -14.12 -11.55 -25.89
CA GLY A 217 -14.33 -12.92 -25.39
C GLY A 217 -15.17 -13.79 -26.33
N THR A 218 -16.22 -13.23 -26.92
CA THR A 218 -17.06 -13.96 -27.90
C THR A 218 -16.28 -14.30 -29.16
N LEU A 219 -15.44 -13.39 -29.66
CA LEU A 219 -14.57 -13.67 -30.81
C LEU A 219 -13.62 -14.84 -30.54
N ILE A 220 -13.09 -14.93 -29.32
CA ILE A 220 -12.21 -16.04 -28.91
C ILE A 220 -13.00 -17.34 -28.78
N GLU A 221 -14.17 -17.32 -28.14
CA GLU A 221 -15.07 -18.48 -28.01
C GLU A 221 -15.49 -19.04 -29.37
N ASP A 222 -15.72 -18.16 -30.35
CA ASP A 222 -16.09 -18.51 -31.73
C ASP A 222 -14.88 -18.96 -32.58
N GLY A 223 -13.66 -18.94 -32.04
CA GLY A 223 -12.43 -19.29 -32.74
C GLY A 223 -11.93 -18.23 -33.73
N ASN A 224 -12.50 -17.03 -33.73
CA ASN A 224 -12.10 -15.90 -34.56
C ASN A 224 -10.94 -15.12 -33.91
N LEU A 225 -9.77 -15.75 -33.81
CA LEU A 225 -8.60 -15.16 -33.15
C LEU A 225 -8.05 -13.93 -33.86
N GLU A 226 -8.13 -13.86 -35.20
CA GLU A 226 -7.71 -12.67 -35.96
C GLU A 226 -8.58 -11.45 -35.62
N GLY A 227 -9.90 -11.64 -35.54
CA GLY A 227 -10.82 -10.59 -35.10
C GLY A 227 -10.56 -10.16 -33.66
N ALA A 228 -10.34 -11.12 -32.76
CA ALA A 228 -10.00 -10.83 -31.37
C ALA A 228 -8.68 -10.07 -31.24
N LEU A 229 -7.64 -10.45 -32.01
CA LEU A 229 -6.36 -9.76 -32.06
C LEU A 229 -6.52 -8.29 -32.47
N GLN A 230 -7.26 -8.02 -33.56
CA GLN A 230 -7.49 -6.66 -34.02
C GLN A 230 -8.23 -5.81 -32.98
N SER A 231 -9.24 -6.38 -32.31
CA SER A 231 -9.97 -5.69 -31.25
C SER A 231 -9.09 -5.41 -30.03
N LEU A 232 -8.25 -6.37 -29.61
CA LEU A 232 -7.29 -6.18 -28.53
C LEU A 232 -6.29 -5.07 -28.85
N ILE A 233 -5.66 -5.10 -30.04
CA ILE A 233 -4.73 -4.05 -30.46
C ILE A 233 -5.43 -2.68 -30.44
N THR A 234 -6.65 -2.60 -31.00
CA THR A 234 -7.41 -1.35 -31.06
C THR A 234 -7.70 -0.80 -29.66
N LEU A 235 -8.10 -1.66 -28.71
CA LEU A 235 -8.36 -1.28 -27.34
C LEU A 235 -7.08 -0.85 -26.61
N LEU A 236 -6.03 -1.67 -26.67
CA LEU A 236 -4.80 -1.48 -25.89
C LEU A 236 -3.91 -0.36 -26.44
N THR A 237 -4.07 0.02 -27.71
CA THR A 237 -3.38 1.18 -28.31
C THR A 237 -4.23 2.44 -28.33
N SER A 238 -5.44 2.41 -27.76
CA SER A 238 -6.30 3.59 -27.67
C SER A 238 -5.65 4.66 -26.79
N ALA A 239 -5.88 5.94 -27.13
CA ALA A 239 -5.28 7.08 -26.43
C ALA A 239 -5.59 7.07 -24.92
N ASP A 240 -6.76 6.56 -24.53
CA ASP A 240 -7.19 6.51 -23.13
C ASP A 240 -6.41 5.50 -22.27
N VAL A 241 -5.83 4.47 -22.89
CA VAL A 241 -5.32 3.29 -22.17
C VAL A 241 -3.84 3.05 -22.42
N LYS A 242 -3.33 3.41 -23.61
CA LYS A 242 -1.98 3.03 -24.07
C LYS A 242 -0.87 3.30 -23.05
N ASP A 243 -0.86 4.46 -22.41
CA ASP A 243 0.15 4.85 -21.42
C ASP A 243 0.15 3.98 -20.13
N LEU A 244 -0.92 3.21 -19.93
CA LEU A 244 -1.13 2.32 -18.79
C LEU A 244 -1.03 0.85 -19.18
N VAL A 245 -0.93 0.53 -20.48
CA VAL A 245 -0.69 -0.82 -20.96
C VAL A 245 0.80 -1.12 -20.88
N ASN A 246 1.12 -2.31 -20.38
CA ASN A 246 2.48 -2.85 -20.44
C ASN A 246 2.90 -3.10 -21.89
N ASP A 247 3.96 -2.44 -22.34
CA ASP A 247 4.50 -2.59 -23.70
C ASP A 247 4.80 -4.05 -24.05
N GLU A 248 5.21 -4.87 -23.07
CA GLU A 248 5.45 -6.31 -23.30
C GLU A 248 4.19 -7.05 -23.79
N VAL A 249 3.00 -6.65 -23.33
CA VAL A 249 1.72 -7.21 -23.81
C VAL A 249 1.46 -6.77 -25.25
N LEU A 250 1.78 -5.53 -25.59
CA LEU A 250 1.64 -5.02 -26.95
C LEU A 250 2.63 -5.71 -27.90
N ASP A 251 3.88 -5.88 -27.49
CA ASP A 251 4.93 -6.56 -28.28
C ASP A 251 4.54 -8.02 -28.58
N LEU A 252 3.95 -8.73 -27.62
CA LEU A 252 3.43 -10.08 -27.85
C LEU A 252 2.34 -10.13 -28.93
N LEU A 253 1.47 -9.12 -28.98
CA LEU A 253 0.38 -9.04 -29.96
C LEU A 253 0.81 -8.48 -31.32
N LEU A 254 1.81 -7.60 -31.35
CA LEU A 254 2.21 -6.85 -32.54
C LEU A 254 3.45 -7.44 -33.23
N GLU A 255 4.40 -7.97 -32.46
CA GLU A 255 5.76 -8.26 -32.92
C GLU A 255 6.15 -9.74 -32.81
N SER A 256 5.40 -10.55 -32.05
CA SER A 256 5.72 -11.98 -31.93
C SER A 256 5.56 -12.73 -33.26
N GLU A 257 6.27 -13.85 -33.43
CA GLU A 257 6.16 -14.70 -34.62
C GLU A 257 4.77 -15.36 -34.74
N ASN A 258 4.07 -15.54 -33.60
CA ASN A 258 2.77 -16.22 -33.50
C ASN A 258 1.78 -15.40 -32.64
N PRO A 259 1.36 -14.20 -33.07
CA PRO A 259 0.57 -13.29 -32.23
C PRO A 259 -0.80 -13.86 -31.84
N LEU A 260 -1.36 -14.75 -32.67
CA LEU A 260 -2.64 -15.40 -32.42
C LEU A 260 -2.59 -16.34 -31.19
N ASP A 261 -1.43 -16.92 -30.88
CA ASP A 261 -1.29 -17.82 -29.73
C ASP A 261 -1.32 -17.07 -28.39
N TYR A 262 -0.99 -15.77 -28.39
CA TYR A 262 -1.06 -14.92 -27.20
C TYR A 262 -2.44 -14.29 -26.98
N VAL A 263 -3.33 -14.28 -27.97
CA VAL A 263 -4.67 -13.69 -27.84
C VAL A 263 -5.46 -14.27 -26.66
N PRO A 264 -5.55 -15.61 -26.47
CA PRO A 264 -6.24 -16.18 -25.31
C PRO A 264 -5.57 -15.85 -23.97
N LEU A 265 -4.24 -15.77 -23.94
CA LEU A 265 -3.48 -15.44 -22.73
C LEU A 265 -3.73 -13.99 -22.29
N VAL A 266 -3.65 -13.04 -23.24
CA VAL A 266 -3.92 -11.62 -22.97
C VAL A 266 -5.38 -11.41 -22.59
N TRP A 267 -6.32 -12.08 -23.25
CA TRP A 267 -7.72 -12.03 -22.86
C TRP A 267 -7.96 -12.60 -21.46
N SER A 268 -7.33 -13.72 -21.12
CA SER A 268 -7.41 -14.28 -19.76
C SER A 268 -6.92 -13.27 -18.72
N ALA A 269 -5.78 -12.62 -18.97
CA ALA A 269 -5.25 -11.57 -18.09
C ALA A 269 -6.18 -10.35 -17.95
N ILE A 270 -6.83 -9.91 -19.03
CA ILE A 270 -7.81 -8.81 -19.00
C ILE A 270 -9.08 -9.21 -18.24
N SER A 271 -9.62 -10.40 -18.53
CA SER A 271 -10.89 -10.88 -17.97
C SER A 271 -10.80 -11.23 -16.48
N THR A 272 -9.60 -11.52 -15.98
CA THR A 272 -9.32 -11.83 -14.57
C THR A 272 -8.62 -10.69 -13.82
N LEU A 273 -8.48 -9.53 -14.47
CA LEU A 273 -7.83 -8.38 -13.86
C LEU A 273 -8.59 -7.95 -12.60
N GLY A 274 -7.86 -7.81 -11.48
CA GLY A 274 -8.45 -7.48 -10.18
C GLY A 274 -9.13 -8.65 -9.46
N ALA A 275 -9.07 -9.88 -9.97
CA ALA A 275 -9.60 -11.06 -9.27
C ALA A 275 -8.72 -11.51 -8.08
N PHE A 276 -7.46 -11.05 -8.03
CA PHE A 276 -6.47 -11.38 -6.99
C PHE A 276 -6.48 -12.86 -6.57
N SER A 277 -6.43 -13.75 -7.56
CA SER A 277 -6.25 -15.19 -7.34
C SER A 277 -4.82 -15.60 -7.68
N ALA A 278 -4.24 -16.49 -6.87
CA ALA A 278 -2.89 -17.01 -7.01
C ALA A 278 -2.92 -18.54 -6.97
N GLU A 279 -3.42 -19.14 -8.03
CA GLU A 279 -3.62 -20.60 -8.15
C GLU A 279 -2.48 -21.30 -8.91
N SER A 280 -1.64 -20.54 -9.61
CA SER A 280 -0.57 -21.05 -10.47
C SER A 280 0.65 -20.14 -10.46
N ALA A 281 1.84 -20.76 -10.52
CA ALA A 281 3.13 -20.05 -10.64
C ALA A 281 3.23 -19.22 -11.94
N GLU A 282 2.32 -19.43 -12.90
CA GLU A 282 2.14 -18.56 -14.06
C GLU A 282 1.98 -17.09 -13.67
N ILE A 283 1.43 -16.81 -12.48
CA ILE A 283 1.26 -15.44 -11.98
C ILE A 283 2.59 -14.67 -11.88
N PHE A 284 3.72 -15.36 -11.69
CA PHE A 284 5.03 -14.76 -11.70
C PHE A 284 5.59 -14.54 -13.11
N LEU A 285 5.08 -15.24 -14.12
CA LEU A 285 5.63 -15.26 -15.48
C LEU A 285 4.80 -14.42 -16.46
N ARG A 286 3.48 -14.47 -16.34
CA ARG A 286 2.55 -13.85 -17.28
C ARG A 286 2.71 -12.33 -17.29
N PRO A 287 2.95 -11.70 -18.46
CA PRO A 287 3.04 -10.26 -18.56
C PRO A 287 1.73 -9.66 -18.05
N GLY A 288 1.82 -8.78 -17.05
CA GLY A 288 0.64 -8.08 -16.57
C GLY A 288 0.19 -7.03 -17.56
N LEU A 289 -1.11 -6.72 -17.57
CA LEU A 289 -1.69 -5.70 -18.44
C LEU A 289 -1.16 -4.30 -18.11
N VAL A 290 -0.79 -4.05 -16.86
CA VAL A 290 -0.50 -2.72 -16.34
C VAL A 290 0.98 -2.35 -16.50
N SER A 291 1.24 -1.20 -17.12
CA SER A 291 2.56 -0.55 -17.03
C SER A 291 2.71 0.11 -15.68
N PHE A 292 3.35 -0.60 -14.73
CA PHE A 292 3.69 -0.03 -13.43
C PHE A 292 4.76 1.07 -13.50
N GLU A 293 5.48 1.20 -14.61
CA GLU A 293 6.34 2.35 -14.87
C GLU A 293 5.52 3.58 -15.25
N GLY A 294 4.60 3.44 -16.21
CA GLY A 294 3.65 4.51 -16.57
C GLY A 294 2.78 4.93 -15.38
N PHE A 295 2.32 3.96 -14.58
CA PHE A 295 1.58 4.22 -13.35
C PHE A 295 2.43 4.99 -12.31
N ALA A 296 3.70 4.61 -12.13
CA ALA A 296 4.62 5.34 -11.24
C ALA A 296 4.81 6.80 -11.67
N GLU A 297 4.87 7.11 -12.97
CA GLU A 297 4.94 8.50 -13.46
C GLU A 297 3.70 9.31 -13.05
N LYS A 298 2.49 8.74 -13.18
CA LYS A 298 1.25 9.44 -12.79
C LYS A 298 1.21 9.67 -11.28
N LEU A 299 1.63 8.69 -10.47
CA LEU A 299 1.81 8.88 -9.03
C LEU A 299 2.87 9.95 -8.73
N GLY A 300 3.94 10.01 -9.52
CA GLY A 300 4.99 11.02 -9.44
C GLY A 300 4.48 12.45 -9.56
N ARG A 301 3.49 12.70 -10.42
CA ARG A 301 2.84 14.02 -10.53
C ARG A 301 2.11 14.39 -9.24
N ILE A 302 1.32 13.45 -8.70
CA ILE A 302 0.61 13.63 -7.43
C ILE A 302 1.62 13.93 -6.32
N GLY A 303 2.63 13.08 -6.16
CA GLY A 303 3.70 13.26 -5.17
C GLY A 303 4.46 14.58 -5.35
N SER A 304 4.69 15.02 -6.59
CA SER A 304 5.38 16.29 -6.88
C SER A 304 4.56 17.51 -6.43
N PHE A 305 3.25 17.49 -6.66
CA PHE A 305 2.35 18.53 -6.13
C PHE A 305 2.40 18.59 -4.60
N TYR A 306 2.25 17.43 -3.95
CA TYR A 306 2.25 17.35 -2.48
C TYR A 306 3.62 17.61 -1.86
N ALA A 307 4.74 17.34 -2.54
CA ALA A 307 6.08 17.64 -2.05
C ALA A 307 6.53 19.08 -2.33
N GLY A 308 5.74 19.87 -3.06
CA GLY A 308 6.08 21.24 -3.43
C GLY A 308 7.16 21.33 -4.51
N TYR A 309 7.17 20.38 -5.45
CA TYR A 309 8.08 20.39 -6.61
C TYR A 309 7.45 21.20 -7.76
N GLY A 310 8.28 21.68 -8.68
CA GLY A 310 7.80 22.45 -9.84
C GLY A 310 7.42 23.90 -9.48
N PRO A 311 6.47 24.52 -10.20
CA PRO A 311 6.05 25.91 -10.00
C PRO A 311 5.14 26.05 -8.76
N VAL A 312 5.65 25.67 -7.59
CA VAL A 312 4.91 25.72 -6.34
C VAL A 312 4.69 27.17 -5.89
N ASP A 313 3.44 27.51 -5.56
CA ASP A 313 3.08 28.77 -4.90
C ASP A 313 3.00 28.53 -3.39
N LEU A 314 4.11 28.78 -2.70
CA LEU A 314 4.21 28.53 -1.25
C LEU A 314 3.33 29.45 -0.41
N ASP A 315 3.08 30.67 -0.89
CA ASP A 315 2.22 31.63 -0.19
C ASP A 315 0.76 31.17 -0.25
N ASN A 316 0.32 30.65 -1.40
CA ASN A 316 -1.03 30.10 -1.54
C ASN A 316 -1.21 28.78 -0.76
N TRP A 317 -0.17 27.94 -0.70
CA TRP A 317 -0.16 26.78 0.20
C TRP A 317 -0.26 27.17 1.67
N GLU A 318 0.49 28.20 2.12
CA GLU A 318 0.39 28.69 3.49
C GLU A 318 -1.01 29.23 3.80
N ALA A 319 -1.61 30.02 2.89
CA ALA A 319 -2.98 30.49 3.02
C ALA A 319 -4.00 29.34 3.10
N PHE A 320 -3.85 28.31 2.26
CA PHE A 320 -4.69 27.11 2.31
C PHE A 320 -4.55 26.38 3.64
N PHE A 321 -3.33 26.18 4.15
CA PHE A 321 -3.13 25.54 5.44
C PHE A 321 -3.72 26.34 6.59
N ASP A 322 -3.51 27.65 6.62
CA ASP A 322 -3.97 28.51 7.70
C ASP A 322 -5.50 28.58 7.75
N ALA A 323 -6.16 28.59 6.60
CA ALA A 323 -7.62 28.60 6.52
C ALA A 323 -8.25 27.23 6.81
N CYS A 324 -7.63 26.14 6.37
CA CYS A 324 -8.31 24.85 6.24
C CYS A 324 -7.82 23.75 7.18
N ALA A 325 -6.57 23.80 7.67
CA ALA A 325 -5.98 22.68 8.41
C ALA A 325 -6.61 22.49 9.79
N LEU A 326 -6.51 23.51 10.67
CA LEU A 326 -7.09 23.44 12.01
C LEU A 326 -8.63 23.39 11.97
N PRO A 327 -9.33 24.22 11.17
CA PRO A 327 -10.80 24.14 11.08
C PRO A 327 -11.30 22.82 10.47
N GLY A 328 -10.48 22.16 9.63
CA GLY A 328 -10.78 20.87 9.03
C GLY A 328 -10.52 19.66 9.93
N ARG A 329 -9.92 19.85 11.11
CA ARG A 329 -9.64 18.77 12.06
C ARG A 329 -10.95 18.08 12.47
N GLY A 330 -10.94 16.74 12.51
CA GLY A 330 -12.11 15.94 12.84
C GLY A 330 -13.12 15.77 11.70
N LYS A 331 -12.90 16.38 10.52
CA LYS A 331 -13.86 16.41 9.41
C LYS A 331 -13.38 15.63 8.19
N PRO A 332 -14.22 14.84 7.51
CA PRO A 332 -13.85 14.24 6.22
C PRO A 332 -13.73 15.31 5.13
N TRP A 333 -13.08 14.98 4.00
CA TRP A 333 -12.86 15.94 2.92
C TRP A 333 -14.12 16.66 2.43
N PRO A 334 -15.29 16.01 2.21
CA PRO A 334 -16.48 16.72 1.75
C PRO A 334 -16.91 17.88 2.66
N GLU A 335 -16.71 17.74 3.98
CA GLU A 335 -16.94 18.83 4.92
C GLU A 335 -15.84 19.88 4.87
N VAL A 336 -14.57 19.46 4.81
CA VAL A 336 -13.41 20.37 4.73
C VAL A 336 -13.49 21.24 3.47
N ALA A 337 -13.83 20.64 2.33
CA ALA A 337 -13.94 21.32 1.05
C ALA A 337 -14.99 22.45 1.07
N GLY A 338 -15.99 22.37 1.93
CA GLY A 338 -17.01 23.39 2.14
C GLY A 338 -16.67 24.47 3.17
N LEU A 339 -15.54 24.35 3.89
CA LEU A 339 -15.12 25.35 4.86
C LEU A 339 -14.74 26.67 4.16
N PRO A 340 -15.06 27.82 4.76
CA PRO A 340 -14.68 29.11 4.21
C PRO A 340 -13.16 29.28 4.21
N ASP A 341 -12.59 29.79 3.11
CA ASP A 341 -11.14 29.96 2.96
C ASP A 341 -10.63 31.36 3.35
N GLY A 342 -11.53 32.27 3.75
CA GLY A 342 -11.23 33.66 4.12
C GLY A 342 -11.43 34.70 3.02
N ASP A 343 -11.41 34.31 1.74
CA ASP A 343 -11.52 35.22 0.58
C ASP A 343 -12.92 35.21 -0.06
N GLY A 344 -13.91 34.66 0.65
CA GLY A 344 -15.26 34.45 0.12
C GLY A 344 -15.39 33.21 -0.78
N SER A 345 -14.37 32.36 -0.82
CA SER A 345 -14.37 31.06 -1.47
C SER A 345 -14.41 29.92 -0.43
N THR A 346 -14.23 28.69 -0.88
CA THR A 346 -14.11 27.51 0.00
C THR A 346 -12.76 26.84 -0.15
N CYS A 347 -12.36 26.08 0.86
CA CYS A 347 -11.13 25.29 0.85
C CYS A 347 -11.04 24.36 -0.38
N GLY A 348 -12.15 23.76 -0.81
CA GLY A 348 -12.19 22.88 -1.99
C GLY A 348 -11.97 23.63 -3.30
N VAL A 349 -12.54 24.83 -3.43
CA VAL A 349 -12.33 25.70 -4.61
C VAL A 349 -10.88 26.14 -4.67
N ARG A 350 -10.33 26.68 -3.57
CA ARG A 350 -8.91 27.07 -3.49
C ARG A 350 -7.98 25.92 -3.85
N PHE A 351 -8.19 24.74 -3.27
CA PHE A 351 -7.37 23.57 -3.57
C PHE A 351 -7.42 23.19 -5.06
N SER A 352 -8.61 23.22 -5.66
CA SER A 352 -8.79 22.90 -7.09
C SER A 352 -8.08 23.91 -7.99
N GLU A 353 -8.14 25.20 -7.65
CA GLU A 353 -7.44 26.28 -8.37
C GLU A 353 -5.92 26.16 -8.24
N MET A 354 -5.41 25.90 -7.02
CA MET A 354 -3.99 25.64 -6.77
C MET A 354 -3.48 24.47 -7.60
N LEU A 355 -4.22 23.36 -7.61
CA LEU A 355 -3.88 22.18 -8.39
C LEU A 355 -3.89 22.48 -9.89
N ALA A 356 -4.92 23.17 -10.39
CA ALA A 356 -5.02 23.52 -11.80
C ALA A 356 -3.85 24.41 -12.26
N ALA A 357 -3.52 25.46 -11.49
CA ALA A 357 -2.43 26.37 -11.78
C ALA A 357 -1.06 25.67 -11.74
N TRP A 358 -0.81 24.84 -10.71
CA TRP A 358 0.42 24.06 -10.61
C TRP A 358 0.57 23.13 -11.82
N ARG A 359 -0.49 22.41 -12.21
CA ARG A 359 -0.47 21.50 -13.36
C ARG A 359 -0.19 22.21 -14.67
N GLU A 360 -0.83 23.36 -14.90
CA GLU A 360 -0.61 24.18 -16.10
C GLU A 360 0.86 24.56 -16.26
N GLY A 361 1.54 24.88 -15.15
CA GLY A 361 2.97 25.16 -15.15
C GLY A 361 3.87 23.93 -15.19
N PHE A 362 3.47 22.81 -14.57
CA PHE A 362 4.34 21.63 -14.41
C PHE A 362 4.35 20.72 -15.65
N ILE A 363 3.20 20.40 -16.23
CA ILE A 363 3.09 19.43 -17.35
C ILE A 363 4.00 19.79 -18.54
N PRO A 364 4.09 21.05 -19.01
CA PRO A 364 4.95 21.41 -20.13
C PRO A 364 6.45 21.20 -19.88
N VAL A 365 6.88 21.12 -18.62
CA VAL A 365 8.30 21.02 -18.22
C VAL A 365 8.62 19.74 -17.45
N GLU A 366 7.66 18.82 -17.30
CA GLU A 366 7.76 17.60 -16.49
C GLU A 366 9.02 16.78 -16.82
N GLY A 367 9.32 16.58 -18.11
CA GLY A 367 10.48 15.81 -18.56
C GLY A 367 11.85 16.44 -18.25
N THR A 368 11.88 17.69 -17.79
CA THR A 368 13.11 18.43 -17.45
C THR A 368 13.14 18.93 -16.00
N SER A 369 12.01 18.85 -15.30
CA SER A 369 11.89 19.30 -13.92
C SER A 369 12.12 18.14 -12.96
N PRO A 370 12.61 18.40 -11.73
CA PRO A 370 12.62 17.40 -10.68
C PRO A 370 11.21 16.82 -10.48
N ASN A 371 11.09 15.50 -10.50
CA ASN A 371 9.86 14.78 -10.19
C ASN A 371 10.09 13.95 -8.93
N ARG A 372 9.15 14.02 -8.00
CA ARG A 372 9.20 13.35 -6.71
C ARG A 372 9.40 11.84 -6.84
N ILE A 373 8.89 11.20 -7.91
CA ILE A 373 9.09 9.78 -8.15
C ILE A 373 10.56 9.40 -8.38
N ASN A 374 11.41 10.35 -8.79
CA ASN A 374 12.83 10.12 -9.06
C ASN A 374 13.68 10.09 -7.80
N ASP A 375 13.14 10.61 -6.69
CA ASP A 375 13.90 10.70 -5.46
C ASP A 375 14.14 9.32 -4.84
N PRO A 376 15.28 9.12 -4.16
CA PRO A 376 15.50 7.95 -3.35
C PRO A 376 14.39 7.74 -2.31
N VAL A 377 14.07 6.48 -2.02
CA VAL A 377 13.19 6.11 -0.91
C VAL A 377 13.84 6.56 0.40
N GLY A 378 13.12 7.33 1.21
CA GLY A 378 13.60 7.85 2.48
C GLY A 378 14.56 9.04 2.36
N LYS A 379 14.39 9.87 1.32
CA LYS A 379 15.15 11.11 1.13
C LYS A 379 14.65 12.16 2.13
N GLY A 380 15.21 12.15 3.34
CA GLY A 380 14.89 13.11 4.40
C GLY A 380 13.67 12.73 5.27
N PHE A 381 13.19 11.50 5.13
CA PHE A 381 12.13 10.89 5.92
C PHE A 381 12.45 9.41 6.11
N ARG A 382 12.02 8.77 7.21
CA ARG A 382 12.27 7.34 7.41
C ARG A 382 11.22 6.52 6.65
N SER A 383 11.38 6.40 5.34
CA SER A 383 10.53 5.54 4.51
C SER A 383 11.16 4.19 4.24
N LEU A 384 10.35 3.14 4.27
CA LEU A 384 10.69 1.81 3.74
C LEU A 384 9.64 1.35 2.73
N ALA A 385 10.08 1.03 1.52
CA ALA A 385 9.25 0.31 0.53
C ALA A 385 9.72 -1.14 0.46
N ILE A 386 8.78 -2.07 0.30
CA ILE A 386 9.04 -3.50 0.56
C ILE A 386 8.70 -4.35 -0.66
N THR A 387 9.55 -5.32 -0.98
CA THR A 387 9.26 -6.36 -1.97
C THR A 387 9.82 -7.71 -1.54
N SER A 388 9.35 -8.79 -2.16
CA SER A 388 10.04 -10.09 -2.12
C SER A 388 11.15 -10.12 -3.15
N VAL A 389 12.25 -10.77 -2.80
CA VAL A 389 13.43 -10.85 -3.66
C VAL A 389 13.81 -12.31 -3.85
N PHE A 390 13.61 -12.85 -5.06
CA PHE A 390 14.18 -14.13 -5.45
C PHE A 390 15.66 -13.93 -5.74
N THR A 391 16.48 -14.73 -5.08
CA THR A 391 17.94 -14.73 -5.18
C THR A 391 18.42 -16.10 -5.65
N GLY A 392 19.74 -16.27 -5.84
CA GLY A 392 20.34 -17.58 -6.06
C GLY A 392 19.67 -18.43 -7.14
N ALA A 393 19.31 -19.67 -6.79
CA ALA A 393 18.71 -20.61 -7.73
C ALA A 393 17.28 -20.21 -8.12
N ALA A 394 16.49 -19.62 -7.21
CA ALA A 394 15.15 -19.11 -7.54
C ALA A 394 15.20 -18.03 -8.63
N ALA A 395 16.15 -17.09 -8.58
CA ALA A 395 16.32 -16.06 -9.61
C ALA A 395 16.68 -16.66 -10.99
N ALA A 396 17.56 -17.67 -11.01
CA ALA A 396 17.94 -18.37 -12.24
C ALA A 396 16.80 -19.21 -12.83
N ALA A 397 16.06 -19.90 -11.97
CA ALA A 397 14.88 -20.69 -12.35
C ALA A 397 13.79 -19.79 -12.94
N PHE A 398 13.55 -18.61 -12.33
CA PHE A 398 12.61 -17.63 -12.87
C PHE A 398 12.98 -17.22 -14.30
N LYS A 399 14.24 -16.82 -14.55
CA LYS A 399 14.69 -16.39 -15.88
C LYS A 399 14.45 -17.49 -16.93
N THR A 400 14.81 -18.72 -16.61
CA THR A 400 14.62 -19.88 -17.49
C THR A 400 13.12 -20.15 -17.74
N ALA A 401 12.30 -20.12 -16.69
CA ALA A 401 10.86 -20.36 -16.81
C ALA A 401 10.17 -19.27 -17.63
N TYR A 402 10.57 -18.02 -17.46
CA TYR A 402 10.02 -16.89 -18.19
C TYR A 402 10.44 -16.89 -19.67
N GLU A 403 11.69 -17.21 -20.00
CA GLU A 403 12.12 -17.42 -21.39
C GLU A 403 11.31 -18.53 -22.08
N ASN A 404 11.08 -19.66 -21.39
CA ASN A 404 10.25 -20.74 -21.90
C ASN A 404 8.78 -20.33 -22.02
N TYR A 405 8.25 -19.55 -21.08
CA TYR A 405 6.89 -19.01 -21.14
C TYR A 405 6.69 -18.15 -22.39
N LEU A 406 7.61 -17.20 -22.63
CA LEU A 406 7.58 -16.35 -23.81
C LEU A 406 7.71 -17.16 -25.10
N ALA A 407 8.51 -18.21 -25.12
CA ALA A 407 8.65 -19.08 -26.30
C ALA A 407 7.47 -20.06 -26.51
N LEU A 408 6.42 -19.98 -25.69
CA LEU A 408 5.31 -20.94 -25.66
C LEU A 408 5.78 -22.40 -25.47
N ALA A 409 6.94 -22.57 -24.83
CA ALA A 409 7.52 -23.85 -24.50
C ALA A 409 7.03 -24.35 -23.13
N THR A 410 7.25 -25.62 -22.83
CA THR A 410 7.00 -26.16 -21.49
C THR A 410 7.89 -25.47 -20.47
N TRP A 411 7.28 -24.91 -19.44
CA TRP A 411 7.96 -24.21 -18.35
C TRP A 411 7.59 -24.84 -17.00
N SER A 412 8.43 -24.61 -16.01
CA SER A 412 8.17 -24.95 -14.61
C SER A 412 8.88 -23.93 -13.74
N PHE A 413 8.20 -23.44 -12.71
CA PHE A 413 8.77 -22.55 -11.71
C PHE A 413 8.28 -23.00 -10.33
N THR A 414 9.21 -23.50 -9.53
CA THR A 414 8.95 -23.99 -8.15
C THR A 414 10.16 -23.58 -7.30
N PRO A 415 10.25 -22.30 -6.92
CA PRO A 415 11.38 -21.80 -6.16
C PRO A 415 11.39 -22.39 -4.74
N SER A 416 12.57 -22.41 -4.11
CA SER A 416 12.70 -22.66 -2.67
C SER A 416 12.55 -21.34 -1.92
N PHE A 417 11.80 -21.34 -0.82
CA PHE A 417 11.68 -20.15 0.03
C PHE A 417 13.02 -19.74 0.69
N ASP A 418 14.00 -20.64 0.77
CA ASP A 418 15.34 -20.30 1.26
C ASP A 418 16.07 -19.27 0.37
N ASP A 419 15.74 -19.26 -0.92
CA ASP A 419 16.24 -18.31 -1.90
C ASP A 419 15.40 -17.03 -1.98
N VAL A 420 14.36 -16.89 -1.13
CA VAL A 420 13.49 -15.71 -1.08
C VAL A 420 13.83 -14.86 0.14
N ARG A 421 14.02 -13.56 -0.09
CA ARG A 421 14.32 -12.54 0.94
C ARG A 421 13.21 -11.50 1.00
N VAL A 422 13.16 -10.78 2.13
CA VAL A 422 12.33 -9.59 2.31
C VAL A 422 13.18 -8.36 2.03
N GLY A 423 13.01 -7.77 0.86
CA GLY A 423 13.80 -6.64 0.38
C GLY A 423 13.22 -5.29 0.81
N TYR A 424 14.06 -4.43 1.36
CA TYR A 424 13.71 -3.08 1.79
C TYR A 424 14.48 -2.02 1.01
N TRP A 425 13.76 -1.14 0.30
CA TRP A 425 14.31 0.13 -0.18
C TRP A 425 14.15 1.20 0.89
N GLY A 426 15.14 2.06 1.03
CA GLY A 426 15.15 3.17 1.97
C GLY A 426 16.54 3.76 2.11
N ALA A 427 16.68 4.79 2.92
CA ALA A 427 18.01 5.33 3.24
C ALA A 427 18.91 4.22 3.81
N ASP A 428 20.18 4.21 3.43
CA ASP A 428 21.15 3.16 3.80
C ASP A 428 21.19 2.89 5.29
N VAL A 429 21.16 3.93 6.12
CA VAL A 429 21.18 3.79 7.58
C VAL A 429 19.98 2.99 8.09
N HIS A 430 18.80 3.20 7.53
CA HIS A 430 17.59 2.52 7.96
C HIS A 430 17.54 1.08 7.46
N THR A 431 17.82 0.84 6.17
CA THR A 431 17.76 -0.52 5.62
C THR A 431 18.86 -1.42 6.18
N LYS A 432 20.04 -0.87 6.49
CA LYS A 432 21.09 -1.62 7.21
C LYS A 432 20.69 -1.94 8.64
N ALA A 433 20.00 -1.02 9.33
CA ALA A 433 19.50 -1.28 10.68
C ALA A 433 18.41 -2.37 10.69
N VAL A 434 17.52 -2.38 9.69
CA VAL A 434 16.54 -3.47 9.47
C VAL A 434 17.25 -4.82 9.31
N VAL A 435 18.26 -4.90 8.43
CA VAL A 435 19.00 -6.15 8.20
C VAL A 435 19.84 -6.58 9.40
N ALA A 436 20.39 -5.61 10.14
CA ALA A 436 21.17 -5.90 11.34
C ALA A 436 20.31 -6.50 12.46
N ASN A 437 19.00 -6.24 12.46
CA ASN A 437 18.04 -6.74 13.44
C ASN A 437 18.53 -6.56 14.88
N ALA A 438 19.00 -5.36 15.23
CA ALA A 438 19.66 -5.10 16.51
C ALA A 438 18.73 -5.23 17.73
N LEU A 439 17.41 -5.31 17.52
CA LEU A 439 16.42 -5.63 18.54
C LEU A 439 16.19 -7.14 18.70
N ASP A 440 16.94 -7.98 17.98
CA ASP A 440 16.94 -9.44 18.05
C ASP A 440 15.55 -10.07 17.85
N PHE A 441 14.73 -9.51 16.96
CA PHE A 441 13.42 -10.10 16.68
C PHE A 441 13.59 -11.50 16.09
N PRO A 442 12.96 -12.53 16.67
CA PRO A 442 13.22 -13.92 16.31
C PRO A 442 12.40 -14.39 15.10
N ASP A 443 11.57 -13.52 14.52
CA ASP A 443 10.60 -13.89 13.49
C ASP A 443 11.25 -14.16 12.12
N LEU A 444 10.53 -14.89 11.27
CA LEU A 444 11.05 -15.37 10.00
C LEU A 444 11.33 -14.23 8.99
N LYS A 445 10.55 -13.15 8.98
CA LYS A 445 10.78 -12.03 8.04
C LYS A 445 12.00 -11.20 8.44
N SER A 446 12.23 -10.97 9.74
CA SER A 446 13.43 -10.27 10.23
C SER A 446 14.70 -11.06 9.91
N GLN A 447 14.67 -12.40 10.03
CA GLN A 447 15.79 -13.27 9.64
C GLN A 447 16.05 -13.32 8.12
N LYS A 448 15.03 -12.99 7.31
CA LYS A 448 15.12 -12.96 5.84
C LYS A 448 15.29 -11.55 5.27
N ALA A 449 15.47 -10.53 6.10
CA ALA A 449 15.62 -9.16 5.68
C ALA A 449 16.84 -8.96 4.75
N ALA A 450 16.66 -8.17 3.70
CA ALA A 450 17.70 -7.77 2.77
C ALA A 450 17.58 -6.27 2.45
N SER A 451 18.70 -5.57 2.39
CA SER A 451 18.74 -4.18 1.95
C SER A 451 18.81 -4.13 0.43
N LEU A 452 17.92 -3.33 -0.17
CA LEU A 452 17.95 -2.96 -1.59
C LEU A 452 18.56 -1.56 -1.79
N GLY A 453 19.08 -0.95 -0.73
CA GLY A 453 19.67 0.38 -0.72
C GLY A 453 18.67 1.53 -1.04
N PRO A 454 19.19 2.72 -1.39
CA PRO A 454 18.41 3.91 -1.63
C PRO A 454 17.94 3.95 -3.09
N GLY A 455 17.14 2.95 -3.49
CA GLY A 455 16.47 2.94 -4.80
C GLY A 455 15.53 4.14 -4.97
N SER A 456 15.26 4.57 -6.20
CA SER A 456 14.25 5.60 -6.45
C SER A 456 12.84 5.11 -6.14
N TRP A 457 11.93 6.03 -5.81
CA TRP A 457 10.52 5.70 -5.70
C TRP A 457 9.91 5.17 -7.00
N ARG A 458 10.43 5.58 -8.18
CA ARG A 458 10.04 5.00 -9.47
C ARG A 458 10.31 3.51 -9.47
N LEU A 459 11.54 3.12 -9.14
CA LEU A 459 11.91 1.71 -9.07
C LEU A 459 11.04 0.97 -8.04
N ALA A 460 10.89 1.49 -6.82
CA ALA A 460 10.11 0.83 -5.78
C ALA A 460 8.63 0.64 -6.16
N ILE A 461 7.97 1.67 -6.72
CA ILE A 461 6.57 1.60 -7.15
C ILE A 461 6.39 0.74 -8.41
N SER A 462 7.39 0.67 -9.29
CA SER A 462 7.32 -0.19 -10.47
C SER A 462 7.51 -1.68 -10.16
N MET A 463 7.90 -2.01 -8.92
CA MET A 463 8.28 -3.36 -8.48
C MET A 463 7.44 -3.91 -7.32
N SER A 464 7.13 -3.11 -6.29
CA SER A 464 6.43 -3.57 -5.08
C SER A 464 4.91 -3.68 -5.27
N PRO A 465 4.18 -2.61 -5.65
CA PRO A 465 2.76 -2.67 -6.04
C PRO A 465 2.48 -3.58 -7.23
N ALA A 466 3.50 -3.87 -8.03
CA ALA A 466 3.44 -4.76 -9.18
C ALA A 466 3.28 -6.24 -8.78
N GLU A 467 2.60 -6.52 -7.66
CA GLU A 467 2.41 -7.86 -7.12
C GLU A 467 1.97 -8.85 -8.22
N PRO A 468 2.44 -10.11 -8.13
CA PRO A 468 2.07 -11.16 -9.07
C PRO A 468 0.55 -11.21 -9.14
N GLY A 469 -0.04 -10.82 -10.27
CA GLY A 469 -1.49 -10.64 -10.39
C GLY A 469 -1.87 -9.47 -11.30
N LEU A 470 -1.17 -8.35 -11.12
CA LEU A 470 -1.24 -7.16 -11.98
C LEU A 470 0.02 -6.99 -12.83
N SER A 471 1.14 -7.56 -12.39
CA SER A 471 2.39 -7.70 -13.15
C SER A 471 3.00 -9.08 -12.92
N ARG A 472 4.00 -9.43 -13.73
CA ARG A 472 4.89 -10.56 -13.48
C ARG A 472 5.97 -10.17 -12.47
N ALA A 473 6.74 -11.15 -12.01
CA ALA A 473 8.00 -10.88 -11.33
C ALA A 473 8.99 -10.19 -12.29
N LYS A 474 9.82 -9.28 -11.75
CA LYS A 474 10.67 -8.39 -12.55
C LYS A 474 12.11 -8.39 -12.06
N ALA A 475 13.05 -8.27 -12.99
CA ALA A 475 14.46 -8.18 -12.63
C ALA A 475 14.78 -6.86 -11.92
N LEU A 476 15.59 -6.94 -10.88
CA LEU A 476 16.22 -5.82 -10.19
C LEU A 476 17.58 -5.51 -10.82
N PRO A 477 18.14 -4.30 -10.59
CA PRO A 477 19.41 -3.88 -11.21
C PRO A 477 20.61 -4.80 -10.89
N ASP A 478 20.59 -5.50 -9.76
CA ASP A 478 21.63 -6.44 -9.33
C ASP A 478 21.44 -7.86 -9.91
N GLY A 479 20.40 -8.08 -10.71
CA GLY A 479 20.08 -9.35 -11.35
C GLY A 479 19.24 -10.30 -10.50
N SER A 480 18.91 -9.95 -9.26
CA SER A 480 17.85 -10.61 -8.47
C SER A 480 16.46 -10.29 -9.05
N ILE A 481 15.41 -10.94 -8.57
CA ILE A 481 14.05 -10.79 -9.11
C ILE A 481 13.10 -10.31 -8.01
N SER A 482 12.44 -9.18 -8.24
CA SER A 482 11.32 -8.71 -7.42
C SER A 482 10.08 -9.57 -7.69
N GLY A 483 9.57 -10.22 -6.65
CA GLY A 483 8.33 -10.99 -6.67
C GLY A 483 7.13 -10.23 -6.12
N GLY A 484 7.24 -8.92 -5.86
CA GLY A 484 6.16 -8.05 -5.37
C GLY A 484 6.08 -7.90 -3.85
N GLY A 485 5.25 -6.96 -3.39
CA GLY A 485 5.15 -6.45 -2.02
C GLY A 485 4.45 -7.32 -0.96
N TRP A 486 4.27 -8.62 -1.18
CA TRP A 486 3.56 -9.53 -0.27
C TRP A 486 4.34 -10.05 0.97
N PRO A 487 5.69 -10.04 1.05
CA PRO A 487 6.38 -10.81 2.10
C PRO A 487 6.39 -10.16 3.49
N ASP A 488 6.08 -8.87 3.60
CA ASP A 488 5.94 -8.17 4.89
C ASP A 488 4.82 -7.14 4.81
N LEU A 489 3.60 -7.60 5.12
CA LEU A 489 2.40 -6.77 5.19
C LEU A 489 2.23 -6.09 6.56
N ALA A 490 3.12 -6.35 7.52
CA ALA A 490 3.07 -5.82 8.88
C ALA A 490 4.43 -5.24 9.31
N PRO A 491 4.96 -4.19 8.65
CA PRO A 491 6.36 -3.78 8.78
C PRO A 491 6.71 -3.04 10.08
N VAL A 492 6.03 -3.36 11.18
CA VAL A 492 6.28 -2.80 12.52
C VAL A 492 7.70 -3.11 12.97
N LEU A 493 8.09 -4.39 12.93
CA LEU A 493 9.42 -4.84 13.36
C LEU A 493 10.54 -4.19 12.53
N ALA A 494 10.32 -4.03 11.22
CA ALA A 494 11.26 -3.33 10.34
C ALA A 494 11.40 -1.85 10.75
N LEU A 495 10.30 -1.13 11.01
CA LEU A 495 10.37 0.26 11.48
C LEU A 495 11.01 0.41 12.86
N ARG A 496 10.75 -0.53 13.78
CA ARG A 496 11.40 -0.60 15.09
C ARG A 496 12.91 -0.73 14.94
N ASN A 497 13.38 -1.70 14.15
CA ASN A 497 14.80 -1.84 13.82
C ASN A 497 15.38 -0.63 13.08
N ALA A 498 14.60 0.06 12.24
CA ALA A 498 15.01 1.30 11.60
C ALA A 498 15.13 2.49 12.57
N GLY A 499 14.77 2.29 13.85
CA GLY A 499 14.94 3.23 14.95
C GLY A 499 13.68 3.99 15.34
N CYS A 500 12.48 3.49 15.00
CA CYS A 500 11.21 4.10 15.43
C CYS A 500 10.88 3.67 16.86
N ASP A 501 10.71 4.64 17.75
CA ASP A 501 10.39 4.37 19.17
C ASP A 501 8.93 3.94 19.33
N GLN A 502 8.03 4.47 18.50
CA GLN A 502 6.61 4.18 18.53
C GLN A 502 6.14 3.92 17.10
N VAL A 503 5.48 2.79 16.88
CA VAL A 503 4.95 2.44 15.57
C VAL A 503 3.47 2.15 15.69
N VAL A 504 2.63 2.92 15.00
CA VAL A 504 1.23 2.56 14.83
C VAL A 504 1.09 1.66 13.60
N TYR A 505 0.42 0.52 13.77
CA TYR A 505 0.12 -0.39 12.68
C TYR A 505 -1.29 -0.13 12.14
N LEU A 506 -1.37 0.29 10.88
CA LEU A 506 -2.61 0.48 10.15
C LEU A 506 -2.95 -0.81 9.39
N THR A 507 -4.02 -1.48 9.81
CA THR A 507 -4.42 -2.81 9.34
C THR A 507 -5.94 -2.93 9.22
N ARG A 508 -6.40 -4.12 8.86
CA ARG A 508 -7.80 -4.52 8.86
C ARG A 508 -8.05 -5.68 9.80
N ARG A 509 -9.31 -5.86 10.17
CA ARG A 509 -9.80 -7.04 10.88
C ARG A 509 -9.70 -8.32 10.04
N GLY A 510 -9.64 -9.43 10.77
CA GLY A 510 -9.64 -10.79 10.26
C GLY A 510 -8.24 -11.31 9.90
N PRO A 511 -8.17 -12.51 9.31
CA PRO A 511 -6.92 -13.21 9.06
C PRO A 511 -6.06 -12.51 8.01
N ASP A 512 -4.84 -13.01 7.82
CA ASP A 512 -3.94 -12.45 6.81
C ASP A 512 -4.51 -12.51 5.37
N SER A 513 -3.88 -11.83 4.42
CA SER A 513 -4.28 -11.78 3.01
C SER A 513 -4.27 -13.18 2.41
N LYS A 514 -5.44 -13.69 2.05
CA LYS A 514 -5.56 -14.98 1.32
C LYS A 514 -4.72 -14.98 0.06
N PHE A 515 -4.73 -13.87 -0.67
CA PHE A 515 -3.92 -13.68 -1.86
C PHE A 515 -2.42 -13.67 -1.54
N GLY A 516 -2.00 -12.89 -0.55
CA GLY A 516 -0.58 -12.83 -0.13
C GLY A 516 -0.05 -14.20 0.29
N ARG A 517 -0.80 -14.96 1.09
CA ARG A 517 -0.47 -16.34 1.49
C ARG A 517 -0.40 -17.30 0.29
N ALA A 518 -1.32 -17.17 -0.67
CA ALA A 518 -1.32 -18.00 -1.87
C ALA A 518 -0.11 -17.68 -2.77
N VAL A 519 0.26 -16.41 -2.93
CA VAL A 519 1.50 -16.01 -3.62
C VAL A 519 2.73 -16.55 -2.86
N ALA A 520 2.74 -16.47 -1.54
CA ALA A 520 3.81 -17.01 -0.70
C ALA A 520 3.99 -18.53 -0.90
N ALA A 521 2.89 -19.28 -0.94
CA ALA A 521 2.90 -20.72 -1.21
C ALA A 521 3.50 -21.04 -2.60
N LEU A 522 3.13 -20.27 -3.63
CA LEU A 522 3.72 -20.40 -4.97
C LEU A 522 5.21 -19.98 -5.01
N ALA A 523 5.64 -19.13 -4.07
CA ALA A 523 7.04 -18.76 -3.86
C ALA A 523 7.81 -19.78 -3.00
N GLY A 524 7.22 -20.94 -2.70
CA GLY A 524 7.86 -22.06 -2.02
C GLY A 524 7.74 -22.06 -0.50
N VAL A 525 6.91 -21.19 0.09
CA VAL A 525 6.63 -21.18 1.53
C VAL A 525 5.92 -22.47 1.93
N THR A 526 6.48 -23.20 2.89
CA THR A 526 5.87 -24.42 3.44
C THR A 526 4.75 -24.07 4.44
N PRO A 527 3.85 -25.01 4.78
CA PRO A 527 2.82 -24.77 5.81
C PRO A 527 3.39 -24.30 7.16
N GLU A 528 4.54 -24.83 7.57
CA GLU A 528 5.21 -24.43 8.82
C GLU A 528 5.75 -23.00 8.74
N GLN A 529 6.29 -22.61 7.59
CA GLN A 529 6.79 -21.25 7.36
C GLN A 529 5.64 -20.25 7.24
N ASP A 530 4.55 -20.61 6.56
CA ASP A 530 3.33 -19.81 6.50
C ASP A 530 2.76 -19.59 7.91
N PHE A 531 2.70 -20.64 8.75
CA PHE A 531 2.32 -20.55 10.16
C PHE A 531 3.24 -19.62 10.97
N ALA A 532 4.54 -19.59 10.66
CA ALA A 532 5.51 -18.68 11.27
C ALA A 532 5.46 -17.24 10.74
N LEU A 533 4.83 -16.99 9.58
CA LEU A 533 4.72 -15.67 8.98
C LEU A 533 3.39 -14.99 9.33
N TYR A 534 2.28 -15.69 9.08
CA TYR A 534 0.98 -15.06 8.88
C TYR A 534 -0.09 -15.48 9.88
N GLU A 535 0.15 -16.53 10.66
CA GLU A 535 -0.88 -17.09 11.52
C GLU A 535 -1.12 -16.20 12.75
N SER A 536 -2.33 -15.66 12.84
CA SER A 536 -2.80 -14.76 13.91
C SER A 536 -2.92 -15.49 15.25
N THR A 537 -3.10 -16.81 15.23
CA THR A 537 -3.19 -17.65 16.44
C THR A 537 -1.82 -18.09 16.96
N ASN A 538 -0.74 -17.90 16.18
CA ASN A 538 0.61 -18.23 16.60
C ASN A 538 1.26 -17.00 17.27
N PRO A 539 1.56 -17.00 18.58
CA PRO A 539 2.15 -15.85 19.27
C PRO A 539 3.58 -15.52 18.85
N ASN A 540 4.23 -16.42 18.11
CA ASN A 540 5.57 -16.25 17.56
C ASN A 540 5.57 -16.00 16.06
N SER A 541 4.40 -15.87 15.42
CA SER A 541 4.37 -15.50 14.00
C SER A 541 4.86 -14.07 13.81
N SER A 542 5.34 -13.80 12.60
CA SER A 542 5.79 -12.45 12.22
C SER A 542 4.66 -11.41 12.35
N LEU A 543 3.42 -11.80 12.03
CA LEU A 543 2.23 -10.96 12.24
C LEU A 543 1.99 -10.67 13.72
N SER A 544 1.92 -11.71 14.57
CA SER A 544 1.63 -11.55 16.00
C SER A 544 2.68 -10.74 16.73
N LEU A 545 3.97 -10.95 16.42
CA LEU A 545 5.06 -10.14 16.96
C LEU A 545 4.97 -8.68 16.49
N SER A 546 4.56 -8.44 15.25
CA SER A 546 4.34 -7.08 14.76
C SER A 546 3.17 -6.38 15.46
N LEU A 547 2.10 -7.11 15.75
CA LEU A 547 0.98 -6.58 16.53
C LEU A 547 1.41 -6.25 17.97
N ARG A 548 2.18 -7.13 18.62
CA ARG A 548 2.67 -6.94 19.99
C ARG A 548 3.64 -5.77 20.13
N GLU A 549 4.52 -5.58 19.14
CA GLU A 549 5.53 -4.51 19.16
C GLU A 549 5.00 -3.16 18.65
N ALA A 550 3.76 -3.10 18.18
CA ALA A 550 3.13 -1.83 17.82
C ALA A 550 2.87 -1.02 19.09
N ALA A 551 3.02 0.30 19.01
CA ALA A 551 2.57 1.21 20.06
C ALA A 551 1.04 1.35 20.08
N GLY A 552 0.41 1.07 18.94
CA GLY A 552 -1.03 0.90 18.82
C GLY A 552 -1.42 0.41 17.43
N VAL A 553 -2.66 -0.04 17.30
CA VAL A 553 -3.18 -0.67 16.07
C VAL A 553 -4.45 0.02 15.62
N TRP A 554 -4.41 0.59 14.42
CA TRP A 554 -5.55 1.23 13.76
C TRP A 554 -6.29 0.18 12.92
N CYS A 555 -7.48 -0.23 13.38
CA CYS A 555 -8.11 -1.49 13.00
C CYS A 555 -9.37 -1.30 12.15
N THR A 556 -9.20 -1.27 10.83
CA THR A 556 -10.27 -0.99 9.86
C THR A 556 -11.09 -2.24 9.45
N ASP A 557 -12.23 -2.02 8.79
CA ASP A 557 -13.06 -3.05 8.15
C ASP A 557 -13.13 -2.88 6.63
N TRP A 558 -12.08 -2.37 5.99
CA TRP A 558 -12.16 -1.97 4.56
C TRP A 558 -12.59 -3.11 3.62
N ASN A 559 -12.40 -4.38 4.01
CA ASN A 559 -12.84 -5.54 3.24
C ASN A 559 -14.36 -5.73 3.17
N LEU A 560 -15.15 -5.01 3.98
CA LEU A 560 -16.61 -5.05 3.92
C LEU A 560 -17.18 -4.25 2.74
N PHE A 561 -16.34 -3.51 2.03
CA PHE A 561 -16.75 -2.59 0.98
C PHE A 561 -16.15 -2.99 -0.37
N SER A 562 -16.87 -2.63 -1.43
CA SER A 562 -16.40 -2.71 -2.80
C SER A 562 -15.71 -1.42 -3.23
N LEU A 563 -14.93 -1.46 -4.32
CA LEU A 563 -14.23 -0.29 -4.87
C LEU A 563 -15.13 0.88 -5.25
N THR A 564 -16.41 0.63 -5.48
CA THR A 564 -17.37 1.69 -5.81
C THR A 564 -17.87 2.45 -4.58
N GLN A 565 -17.57 1.96 -3.37
CA GLN A 565 -18.02 2.51 -2.08
C GLN A 565 -16.91 3.33 -1.40
N ILE A 566 -16.24 4.19 -2.16
CA ILE A 566 -15.13 5.01 -1.65
C ILE A 566 -15.55 5.84 -0.42
N PRO A 567 -16.72 6.51 -0.37
CA PRO A 567 -17.14 7.25 0.82
C PRO A 567 -17.25 6.38 2.07
N GLU A 568 -17.80 5.17 1.94
CA GLU A 568 -17.96 4.23 3.05
C GLU A 568 -16.61 3.68 3.53
N ILE A 569 -15.71 3.32 2.60
CA ILE A 569 -14.33 2.89 2.91
C ILE A 569 -13.59 3.96 3.71
N MET A 570 -13.67 5.21 3.24
CA MET A 570 -13.00 6.33 3.91
C MET A 570 -13.63 6.63 5.27
N SER A 571 -14.96 6.53 5.38
CA SER A 571 -15.66 6.71 6.65
C SER A 571 -15.26 5.65 7.67
N ASP A 572 -15.26 4.37 7.29
CA ASP A 572 -14.81 3.26 8.14
C ASP A 572 -13.39 3.49 8.63
N ALA A 573 -12.45 3.72 7.69
CA ALA A 573 -11.05 3.91 8.03
C ALA A 573 -10.81 5.15 8.89
N TRP A 574 -11.63 6.21 8.75
CA TRP A 574 -11.56 7.41 9.59
C TRP A 574 -12.05 7.16 11.03
N THR A 575 -13.08 6.34 11.21
CA THR A 575 -13.71 6.07 12.51
C THR A 575 -13.30 4.73 13.13
N ALA A 576 -12.35 4.03 12.52
CA ALA A 576 -11.92 2.71 12.94
C ALA A 576 -11.47 2.72 14.41
N PRO A 577 -11.71 1.62 15.15
CA PRO A 577 -11.20 1.46 16.51
C PRO A 577 -9.68 1.48 16.52
N PHE A 578 -9.13 1.99 17.61
CA PHE A 578 -7.69 2.07 17.85
C PHE A 578 -7.34 1.37 19.16
N GLU A 579 -6.55 0.30 19.06
CA GLU A 579 -5.98 -0.43 20.21
C GLU A 579 -4.68 0.24 20.63
N LEU A 580 -4.53 0.60 21.91
CA LEU A 580 -3.33 1.25 22.42
C LEU A 580 -2.50 0.27 23.26
N HIS A 581 -1.23 0.07 22.90
CA HIS A 581 -0.31 -0.85 23.60
C HIS A 581 0.79 -0.12 24.37
N ASP A 582 1.19 1.07 23.94
CA ASP A 582 2.18 1.92 24.61
C ASP A 582 1.50 3.18 25.17
N GLU A 583 1.30 3.26 26.47
CA GLU A 583 0.69 4.41 27.16
C GLU A 583 1.45 5.73 26.94
N THR A 584 2.70 5.67 26.49
CA THR A 584 3.48 6.87 26.16
C THR A 584 3.16 7.43 24.78
N LEU A 585 2.34 6.75 23.95
CA LEU A 585 1.79 7.29 22.72
C LEU A 585 0.55 8.14 23.06
N VAL A 586 0.80 9.41 23.37
CA VAL A 586 -0.23 10.32 23.88
C VAL A 586 -0.80 11.18 22.75
N PRO A 587 -2.14 11.25 22.60
CA PRO A 587 -2.78 12.18 21.68
C PRO A 587 -2.42 13.65 22.00
N ILE A 588 -2.20 14.47 20.97
CA ILE A 588 -1.73 15.86 21.15
C ILE A 588 -2.75 16.72 21.90
N GLU A 589 -4.05 16.56 21.62
CA GLU A 589 -5.14 17.32 22.27
C GLU A 589 -6.52 16.73 21.94
N GLY A 590 -7.39 16.63 22.96
CA GLY A 590 -8.81 16.27 22.85
C GLY A 590 -9.12 14.79 23.05
N ASP A 591 -10.29 14.51 23.63
CA ASP A 591 -10.84 13.15 23.72
C ASP A 591 -11.30 12.72 22.33
N TYR A 592 -10.53 11.85 21.67
CA TYR A 592 -11.02 11.17 20.48
C TYR A 592 -11.79 9.92 20.91
N PRO A 593 -13.11 9.86 20.67
CA PRO A 593 -13.98 8.81 21.23
C PRO A 593 -13.70 7.41 20.67
N THR A 594 -12.86 7.29 19.63
CA THR A 594 -12.48 6.04 18.97
C THR A 594 -11.18 5.44 19.52
N ILE A 595 -10.52 6.13 20.46
CA ILE A 595 -9.41 5.55 21.23
C ILE A 595 -10.07 4.74 22.34
N THR A 596 -10.20 3.45 22.12
CA THR A 596 -10.99 2.55 22.96
C THR A 596 -10.13 1.41 23.44
N GLU A 597 -10.21 1.14 24.75
CA GLU A 597 -9.88 -0.12 25.43
C GLU A 597 -8.42 -0.63 25.23
N PRO A 598 -7.79 -1.23 26.25
CA PRO A 598 -6.43 -1.77 26.08
C PRO A 598 -6.36 -2.93 25.07
N GLU A 599 -7.49 -3.62 24.81
CA GLU A 599 -7.56 -4.82 23.98
C GLU A 599 -8.89 -4.83 23.18
N LEU A 600 -8.84 -4.85 21.85
CA LEU A 600 -10.05 -4.95 21.02
C LEU A 600 -10.58 -6.40 20.96
N GLY A 601 -9.72 -7.40 21.16
CA GLY A 601 -10.05 -8.82 21.00
C GLY A 601 -10.40 -9.17 19.54
N LEU A 602 -9.84 -8.44 18.57
CA LEU A 602 -10.16 -8.57 17.16
C LEU A 602 -9.00 -9.21 16.41
N GLU A 603 -9.27 -10.33 15.75
CA GLU A 603 -8.27 -11.00 14.91
C GLU A 603 -7.66 -10.03 13.89
N GLY A 604 -6.34 -10.05 13.75
CA GLY A 604 -5.59 -9.17 12.84
C GLY A 604 -5.32 -7.77 13.39
N CYS A 605 -5.86 -7.45 14.57
CA CYS A 605 -5.66 -6.18 15.27
C CYS A 605 -5.13 -6.34 16.70
N THR A 606 -5.46 -7.47 17.35
CA THR A 606 -5.00 -7.82 18.69
C THR A 606 -3.94 -8.94 18.59
N PRO A 607 -2.83 -8.87 19.35
CA PRO A 607 -1.83 -9.95 19.41
C PRO A 607 -2.43 -11.30 19.82
N ALA A 608 -1.87 -12.40 19.31
CA ALA A 608 -2.39 -13.75 19.55
C ALA A 608 -2.57 -14.12 21.03
N ASP A 609 -1.61 -13.72 21.86
CA ASP A 609 -1.57 -13.98 23.30
C ASP A 609 -2.63 -13.20 24.10
N LEU A 610 -3.32 -12.25 23.46
CA LEU A 610 -4.40 -11.46 24.03
C LEU A 610 -5.77 -11.79 23.40
N LEU A 611 -5.85 -12.79 22.51
CA LEU A 611 -7.11 -13.27 21.92
C LEU A 611 -7.78 -14.38 22.74
N GLU A 612 -7.05 -15.01 23.67
CA GLU A 612 -7.54 -16.06 24.59
C GLU A 612 -8.03 -15.47 25.91
#